data_AF-X1TY95-F1
#
_entry.id   AF-X1TY95-F1
#
_cell.length_a   1.000
_cell.length_b   1.000
_cell.length_c   1.000
_cell.angle_alpha   90.00
_cell.angle_beta   90.00
_cell.angle_gamma   90.00
#
_symmetry.space_group_name_H-M   'P 1'
#
loop_
_entity.id
_entity.type
_entity.pdbx_description
1 polymer ?
#
loop_
_entity_poly.entity_id
_entity_poly.type
_entity_poly.pdbx_seq_one_letter_code
_entity_poly.pdbx_strand_id
1 'polypeptide(L)' 'MVIDISQEQILELLKSSPNIRFTAQDIIHSIKGGLRKERFYENMKKLERMDCIKKEKGCWFYVK' A
#
# COMPACT_ATOMS: atom_id res chain seq x y z
N MET A 1 8.82 14.94 -6.21
CA MET A 1 8.78 13.48 -5.94
C MET A 1 7.87 12.87 -6.99
N VAL A 2 8.39 11.99 -7.86
CA VAL A 2 7.55 11.23 -8.80
C VAL A 2 7.10 9.99 -8.06
N ILE A 3 5.80 9.88 -7.80
CA ILE A 3 5.22 8.68 -7.17
C ILE A 3 5.12 7.63 -8.29
N ASP A 4 5.59 6.42 -8.01
CA ASP A 4 5.45 5.29 -8.93
C ASP A 4 3.96 4.97 -9.08
N ILE A 5 3.46 4.66 -10.28
CA ILE A 5 2.05 4.29 -10.52
C ILE A 5 1.59 3.21 -9.53
N SER A 6 2.49 2.28 -9.18
CA SER A 6 2.22 1.21 -8.22
C SER A 6 1.99 1.73 -6.80
N GLN A 7 2.70 2.79 -6.40
CA GLN A 7 2.51 3.44 -5.09
C GLN A 7 1.23 4.25 -5.03
N GLU A 8 0.88 4.96 -6.11
CA GLU A 8 -0.38 5.69 -6.22
C GLU A 8 -1.57 4.73 -6.09
N GLN A 9 -1.55 3.62 -6.81
CA GLN A 9 -2.61 2.60 -6.75
C GLN A 9 -2.75 1.96 -5.36
N ILE A 10 -1.64 1.67 -4.67
CA ILE A 10 -1.67 1.20 -3.27
C ILE A 10 -2.33 2.25 -2.39
N LEU A 11 -1.91 3.50 -2.53
CA LEU A 11 -2.37 4.58 -1.67
C LEU A 11 -3.86 4.88 -1.90
N GLU A 12 -4.31 4.90 -3.15
CA GLU A 12 -5.73 5.04 -3.52
C GLU A 12 -6.57 3.90 -2.94
N LEU A 13 -6.12 2.65 -3.04
CA LEU A 13 -6.79 1.50 -2.45
C LEU A 13 -6.99 1.69 -0.94
N LEU A 14 -5.92 2.02 -0.22
CA LEU A 14 -5.98 2.20 1.24
C LEU A 14 -6.81 3.43 1.65
N LYS A 15 -6.73 4.52 0.87
CA LYS A 15 -7.54 5.74 1.09
C LYS A 15 -9.03 5.52 0.86
N SER A 16 -9.39 4.69 -0.12
CA SER A 16 -10.79 4.37 -0.43
C SER A 16 -11.48 3.61 0.72
N SER A 17 -10.68 2.97 1.58
CA SER A 17 -11.15 2.06 2.63
C SER A 17 -10.41 2.30 3.96
N PRO A 18 -10.55 3.49 4.57
CA PRO A 18 -9.72 3.93 5.70
C PRO A 18 -9.91 3.09 6.99
N ASN A 19 -11.04 2.38 7.10
CA ASN A 19 -11.34 1.51 8.23
C ASN A 19 -10.97 0.04 8.00
N ILE A 20 -10.46 -0.29 6.82
CA ILE A 20 -10.08 -1.65 6.44
C ILE A 20 -8.58 -1.82 6.59
N ARG A 21 -8.17 -2.98 7.09
CA ARG A 21 -6.78 -3.40 7.20
C ARG A 21 -6.52 -4.44 6.12
N PHE A 22 -5.58 -4.14 5.23
CA PHE A 22 -5.30 -4.99 4.08
C PHE A 22 -4.02 -5.80 4.32
N THR A 23 -4.06 -7.10 4.05
CA THR A 23 -2.85 -7.92 3.99
C THR A 23 -2.05 -7.60 2.72
N ALA A 24 -0.81 -8.07 2.67
CA ALA A 24 -0.01 -7.97 1.44
C ALA A 24 -0.72 -8.65 0.26
N GLN A 25 -1.40 -9.77 0.51
CA GLN A 25 -2.09 -10.53 -0.52
C GLN A 25 -3.28 -9.74 -1.08
N ASP A 26 -4.06 -9.08 -0.23
CA ASP A 26 -5.22 -8.28 -0.66
C ASP A 26 -4.77 -7.13 -1.56
N ILE A 27 -3.70 -6.43 -1.17
CA ILE A 27 -3.16 -5.30 -1.93
C ILE A 27 -2.61 -5.76 -3.28
N ILE A 28 -1.78 -6.82 -3.29
CA ILE A 28 -1.17 -7.33 -4.52
C ILE A 28 -2.23 -7.78 -5.53
N HIS A 29 -3.32 -8.42 -5.08
CA HIS A 29 -4.43 -8.84 -5.96
C HIS A 29 -5.32 -7.68 -6.42
N SER A 30 -5.37 -6.58 -5.67
CA SER A 30 -6.21 -5.42 -6.00
C SER A 30 -5.56 -4.48 -7.03
N ILE A 31 -4.24 -4.55 -7.19
CA ILE A 31 -3.49 -3.69 -8.12
C ILE A 31 -3.54 -4.26 -9.55
N LYS A 32 -4.02 -3.45 -10.49
CA LYS A 32 -4.06 -3.80 -11.92
C LYS A 32 -2.65 -4.05 -12.47
N GLY A 33 -2.46 -5.18 -13.15
CA GLY A 33 -1.17 -5.58 -13.73
C GLY A 33 -0.28 -6.39 -12.78
N GLY A 34 -0.70 -6.57 -11.53
CA GLY A 34 0.04 -7.30 -10.50
C GLY A 34 1.31 -6.56 -10.05
N LEU A 35 1.72 -6.82 -8.81
CA LEU A 35 2.93 -6.22 -8.26
C LEU A 35 3.89 -7.33 -7.80
N ARG A 36 5.14 -7.28 -8.28
CA ARG A 36 6.18 -8.18 -7.78
C ARG A 36 6.35 -7.97 -6.28
N LYS A 37 6.43 -9.07 -5.53
CA LYS A 37 6.47 -9.07 -4.07
C LYS A 37 7.58 -8.17 -3.48
N GLU A 38 8.76 -8.16 -4.11
CA GLU A 38 9.88 -7.29 -3.72
C GLU A 38 9.52 -5.81 -3.85
N ARG A 39 9.03 -5.41 -5.04
CA ARG A 39 8.61 -4.04 -5.34
C ARG A 39 7.44 -3.59 -4.45
N PHE A 40 6.52 -4.51 -4.11
CA PHE A 40 5.48 -4.27 -3.12
C PHE A 40 6.08 -3.83 -1.78
N TYR A 41 6.98 -4.61 -1.19
CA TYR A 41 7.55 -4.26 0.11
C TYR A 41 8.39 -2.98 0.08
N GLU A 42 9.09 -2.70 -1.02
CA GLU A 42 9.77 -1.40 -1.19
C GLU A 42 8.79 -0.23 -1.20
N ASN A 43 7.68 -0.37 -1.92
CA ASN A 43 6.62 0.64 -1.99
C ASN A 43 5.96 0.86 -0.63
N MET A 44 5.64 -0.22 0.09
CA MET A 44 5.06 -0.12 1.44
C MET A 44 6.02 0.60 2.41
N LYS A 45 7.31 0.25 2.41
CA LYS A 45 8.32 0.92 3.24
C LYS A 45 8.43 2.41 2.93
N LYS A 46 8.38 2.80 1.66
CA LYS A 46 8.40 4.21 1.25
C LYS A 46 7.16 4.95 1.75
N LEU A 47 5.98 4.36 1.57
CA LEU A 47 4.72 4.95 2.03
C LEU A 47 4.65 5.06 3.57
N GLU A 48 5.19 4.08 4.31
CA GLU A 48 5.34 4.12 5.77
C GLU A 48 6.28 5.26 6.20
N ARG A 49 7.42 5.43 5.53
CA ARG A 49 8.36 6.53 5.81
C ARG A 49 7.78 7.93 5.54
N MET A 50 6.78 8.00 4.67
CA MET A 50 6.05 9.23 4.35
C MET A 50 4.84 9.44 5.26
N ASP A 51 4.68 8.63 6.31
CA ASP A 51 3.53 8.64 7.23
C ASP A 51 2.16 8.50 6.53
N CYS A 52 2.14 8.01 5.29
CA CYS A 52 0.91 7.83 4.52
C CYS A 52 0.13 6.57 4.95
N ILE A 53 0.85 5.56 5.46
CA ILE A 53 0.28 4.27 5.86
C ILE A 53 1.01 3.74 7.10
N LYS A 54 0.36 2.84 7.84
CA LYS A 54 0.98 2.10 8.95
C LYS A 54 0.72 0.62 8.82
N LYS A 55 1.63 -0.18 9.40
CA LYS A 55 1.52 -1.62 9.50
C LYS A 55 1.25 -2.06 10.92
N GLU A 56 0.16 -2.80 11.12
CA GLU A 56 -0.18 -3.45 12.39
C GLU A 56 -0.53 -4.91 12.15
N LYS A 57 0.07 -5.81 12.93
CA LYS A 57 -0.20 -7.26 12.90
C LYS A 57 -0.17 -7.88 11.48
N GLY A 58 0.69 -7.35 10.60
CA GLY A 58 0.84 -7.85 9.23
C GLY A 58 -0.06 -7.20 8.19
N CYS A 59 -0.95 -6.29 8.59
CA CYS A 59 -1.84 -5.57 7.70
C CYS A 59 -1.48 -4.08 7.62
N TRP A 60 -1.80 -3.46 6.49
CA TRP A 60 -1.62 -2.03 6.25
C TRP A 60 -2.95 -1.30 6.18
N PHE A 61 -2.93 -0.05 6.61
CA PHE A 61 -4.05 0.88 6.55
C PHE A 61 -3.54 2.29 6.32
N TYR A 62 -4.40 3.13 5.75
CA TYR A 62 -4.08 4.54 5.50
C TYR A 62 -4.04 5.34 6.80
N VAL A 63 -3.06 6.23 6.92
CA VAL A 63 -2.93 7.17 8.04
C VAL A 63 -3.18 8.56 7.48
N LYS A 64 -4.11 9.27 8.11
CA LYS A 64 -4.63 10.55 7.65
C LYS A 64 -3.62 11.67 7.80
#